data_AF-A0A949FN43-F1
#
_entry.id   AF-A0A949FN43-F1
#
_cell.length_a   1.000
_cell.length_b   1.000
_cell.length_c   1.000
_cell.angle_alpha   90.00
_cell.angle_beta   90.00
_cell.angle_gamma   90.00
#
_symmetry.space_group_name_H-M   'P 1'
#
loop_
_entity.id
_entity.type
_entity.pdbx_description
1 polymer ?
#
loop_
_entity_poly.entity_id
_entity_poly.type
_entity_poly.pdbx_seq_one_letter_code
_entity_poly.pdbx_strand_id
1 'polypeptide(L)'
;MATTKLSDRLRRPLLEREHSIQTHFLGWKKPVLHSACEFLANRYSRGTNWDLDRCLVVLPGAYAGRRLTQLLAFHAEKHGLVLRPPEILTVGTLPELLYKAKLPFASDLEQTLAWTKVLRNADPDFVRPLLLELPDPSELRPWMDLARMLGALHRELASDLLHFEDVAAEVDLPEEVARWKILATLQRQYLNELHQAGLWDVQSARRFAIDHNEVS
;
A
#
# COMPACT_ATOMS: atom_id res chain seq x y z
N MET A 1 -7.52 7.91 34.18
CA MET A 1 -6.43 6.91 34.13
C MET A 1 -6.75 5.93 33.02
N ALA A 2 -5.71 5.43 32.33
CA ALA A 2 -5.72 4.54 31.17
C ALA A 2 -5.77 5.21 29.78
N THR A 3 -4.68 5.88 29.41
CA THR A 3 -4.29 6.18 28.02
C THR A 3 -2.87 5.64 27.81
N THR A 4 -2.71 4.31 27.83
CA THR A 4 -1.36 3.68 27.71
C THR A 4 -1.40 2.24 27.19
N LYS A 5 -2.10 1.95 26.09
CA LYS A 5 -2.02 0.60 25.48
C LYS A 5 -1.84 0.49 23.96
N LEU A 6 -1.74 1.60 23.22
CA LEU A 6 -1.43 1.54 21.78
C LEU A 6 0.06 1.73 21.44
N SER A 7 0.89 2.24 22.37
CA SER A 7 2.26 2.64 22.06
C SER A 7 3.31 1.52 22.13
N ASP A 8 2.98 0.35 22.68
CA ASP A 8 3.97 -0.67 23.03
C ASP A 8 4.01 -1.90 22.09
N ARG A 9 3.10 -2.03 21.11
CA ARG A 9 3.05 -3.23 20.25
C ARG A 9 3.82 -3.17 18.93
N LEU A 10 4.43 -2.05 18.52
CA LEU A 10 4.96 -1.90 17.15
C LEU A 10 6.40 -1.38 17.01
N ARG A 11 7.29 -1.68 17.97
CA ARG A 11 8.74 -1.43 17.78
C ARG A 11 9.60 -2.68 17.93
N ARG A 12 9.16 -3.81 17.37
CA ARG A 12 10.12 -4.86 17.02
C ARG A 12 10.82 -4.42 15.72
N PRO A 13 12.16 -4.32 15.68
CA PRO A 13 12.85 -4.04 14.45
C PRO A 13 12.57 -5.20 13.47
N LEU A 14 11.82 -4.93 12.40
CA LEU A 14 11.44 -5.89 11.36
C LEU A 14 12.65 -6.45 10.57
N LEU A 15 13.87 -6.01 10.88
CA LEU A 15 15.09 -6.38 10.18
C LEU A 15 16.16 -6.76 11.22
N GLU A 16 16.12 -8.00 11.71
CA GLU A 16 17.25 -8.61 12.43
C GLU A 16 18.37 -9.09 11.46
N ARG A 17 18.21 -8.88 10.15
CA ARG A 17 19.26 -9.12 9.16
C ARG A 17 20.18 -7.91 9.09
N GLU A 18 21.49 -8.12 9.29
CA GLU A 18 22.57 -7.15 9.05
C GLU A 18 22.67 -6.78 7.55
N HIS A 19 21.67 -6.08 7.03
CA HIS A 19 21.83 -5.34 5.79
C HIS A 19 22.49 -4.00 6.14
N SER A 20 23.66 -3.72 5.57
CA SER A 20 24.37 -2.47 5.81
C SER A 20 23.60 -1.31 5.17
N ILE A 21 22.71 -0.68 5.93
CA ILE A 21 22.01 0.54 5.52
C ILE A 21 23.00 1.71 5.66
N GLN A 22 23.37 2.33 4.54
CA GLN A 22 24.21 3.51 4.53
C GLN A 22 23.37 4.76 4.29
N THR A 23 23.43 5.70 5.22
CA THR A 23 22.76 6.99 5.09
C THR A 23 23.69 8.00 4.43
N HIS A 24 23.25 8.58 3.31
CA HIS A 24 23.99 9.62 2.61
C HIS A 24 23.23 10.94 2.68
N PHE A 25 23.87 11.95 3.27
CA PHE A 25 23.32 13.30 3.30
C PHE A 25 23.70 14.08 2.04
N LEU A 26 22.69 14.45 1.24
CA LEU A 26 22.89 15.12 -0.06
C LEU A 26 22.98 16.66 0.04
N GLY A 27 22.90 17.22 1.25
CA GLY A 27 22.96 18.65 1.50
C GLY A 27 21.70 19.43 1.10
N TRP A 28 21.70 20.73 1.38
CA TRP A 28 20.55 21.64 1.17
C TRP A 28 20.87 22.82 0.23
N LYS A 29 22.05 22.83 -0.40
CA LYS A 29 22.52 23.96 -1.23
C LYS A 29 21.75 24.11 -2.54
N LYS A 30 21.06 23.06 -2.97
CA LYS A 30 20.28 23.00 -4.22
C LYS A 30 19.12 22.02 -4.05
N PRO A 31 18.12 22.03 -4.96
CA PRO A 31 16.99 21.14 -4.85
C PRO A 31 17.42 19.67 -4.78
N VAL A 32 16.79 18.89 -3.90
CA VAL A 32 17.23 17.54 -3.52
C VAL A 32 17.42 16.59 -4.71
N LEU A 33 16.56 16.66 -5.73
CA LEU A 33 16.66 15.80 -6.91
C LEU A 33 17.89 16.11 -7.78
N HIS A 34 18.36 17.37 -7.79
CA HIS A 34 19.62 17.71 -8.45
C HIS A 34 20.81 17.10 -7.69
N SER A 35 20.82 17.20 -6.36
CA SER A 35 21.85 16.56 -5.54
C SER A 35 21.81 15.04 -5.67
N ALA A 36 20.62 14.42 -5.76
CA ALA A 36 20.46 12.99 -5.98
C ALA A 36 20.99 12.55 -7.35
N CYS A 37 20.69 13.30 -8.41
CA CYS A 37 21.22 13.05 -9.75
C CYS A 37 22.76 13.05 -9.76
N GLU A 38 23.37 14.07 -9.17
CA GLU A 38 24.83 14.15 -9.08
C GLU A 38 25.44 13.05 -8.21
N PHE A 39 24.79 12.70 -7.10
CA PHE A 39 25.20 11.59 -6.26
C PHE A 39 25.22 10.28 -7.06
N LEU A 40 24.15 10.00 -7.81
CA LEU A 40 24.06 8.80 -8.66
C LEU A 40 25.11 8.81 -9.77
N ALA A 41 25.38 9.96 -10.39
CA ALA A 41 26.43 10.11 -11.40
C ALA A 41 27.81 9.81 -10.79
N ASN A 42 28.15 10.45 -9.68
CA ASN A 42 29.44 10.26 -9.01
C ASN A 42 29.66 8.83 -8.51
N ARG A 43 28.59 8.15 -8.09
CA ARG A 43 28.66 6.81 -7.49
C ARG A 43 28.72 5.68 -8.53
N TYR A 44 28.02 5.84 -9.64
CA TYR A 44 27.75 4.75 -10.60
C TYR A 44 28.27 4.99 -12.01
N SER A 45 28.73 6.19 -12.36
CA SER A 45 29.39 6.40 -13.66
C SER A 45 30.79 5.79 -13.67
N ARG A 46 31.18 5.23 -14.82
CA ARG A 46 32.53 4.73 -15.12
C ARG A 46 32.92 5.14 -16.52
N GLY A 47 33.85 6.09 -16.63
CA GLY A 47 34.19 6.70 -17.91
C GLY A 47 32.97 7.39 -18.51
N THR A 48 32.61 7.04 -19.74
CA THR A 48 31.41 7.56 -20.42
C THR A 48 30.15 6.75 -20.14
N ASN A 49 30.24 5.62 -19.44
CA ASN A 49 29.08 4.79 -19.15
C ASN A 49 28.47 5.17 -17.80
N TRP A 50 27.16 5.36 -17.75
CA TRP A 50 26.42 5.60 -16.52
C TRP A 50 25.29 4.58 -16.40
N ASP A 51 25.61 3.45 -15.77
CA ASP A 51 24.72 2.30 -15.66
C ASP A 51 24.02 2.27 -14.31
N LEU A 52 22.70 2.49 -14.32
CA LEU A 52 21.83 2.44 -13.15
C LEU A 52 20.81 1.30 -13.24
N ASP A 53 20.95 0.36 -14.17
CA ASP A 53 19.98 -0.74 -14.42
C ASP A 53 19.74 -1.62 -13.18
N ARG A 54 20.74 -1.72 -12.29
CA ARG A 54 20.66 -2.45 -11.02
C ARG A 54 20.29 -1.58 -9.81
N CYS A 55 19.89 -0.33 -10.06
CA CYS A 55 19.51 0.60 -9.02
C CYS A 55 17.99 0.71 -8.95
N LEU A 56 17.46 0.51 -7.75
CA LEU A 56 16.07 0.78 -7.40
C LEU A 56 16.00 2.13 -6.67
N VAL A 57 15.29 3.10 -7.22
CA VAL A 57 15.15 4.44 -6.65
C VAL A 57 13.72 4.66 -6.18
N VAL A 58 13.56 4.76 -4.86
CA VAL A 58 12.25 4.96 -4.23
C VAL A 58 12.07 6.43 -3.87
N LEU A 59 10.96 7.04 -4.31
CA LEU A 59 10.66 8.45 -4.10
C LEU A 59 9.28 8.67 -3.46
N PRO A 60 9.02 9.82 -2.81
CA PRO A 60 7.74 10.07 -2.15
C PRO A 60 6.53 10.11 -3.09
N GLY A 61 6.73 10.34 -4.39
CA GLY A 61 5.62 10.41 -5.34
C GLY A 61 6.05 10.42 -6.81
N ALA A 62 5.08 10.15 -7.69
CA ALA A 62 5.31 9.97 -9.12
C ALA A 62 5.90 11.21 -9.82
N TYR A 63 5.55 12.41 -9.35
CA TYR A 63 6.12 13.65 -9.89
C TYR A 63 7.62 13.75 -9.65
N ALA A 64 8.09 13.40 -8.44
CA ALA A 64 9.52 13.37 -8.13
C ALA A 64 10.26 12.37 -9.01
N GLY A 65 9.64 11.21 -9.26
CA GLY A 65 10.18 10.20 -10.18
C GLY A 65 10.36 10.74 -11.60
N ARG A 66 9.28 11.27 -12.20
CA ARG A 66 9.33 11.89 -13.53
C ARG A 66 10.40 13.00 -13.60
N ARG A 67 10.48 13.83 -12.57
CA ARG A 67 11.46 14.91 -12.52
C ARG A 67 12.89 14.39 -12.41
N LEU A 68 13.14 13.36 -11.61
CA LEU A 68 14.47 12.75 -11.51
C LEU A 68 14.89 12.12 -12.84
N THR A 69 14.00 11.40 -13.53
CA THR A 69 14.27 10.82 -14.86
C THR A 69 14.75 11.88 -15.85
N GLN A 70 14.07 13.04 -15.89
CA GLN A 70 14.48 14.17 -16.73
C GLN A 70 15.87 14.68 -16.33
N LEU A 71 16.14 14.84 -15.04
CA LEU A 71 17.43 15.33 -14.56
C LEU A 71 18.57 14.37 -14.91
N LEU A 72 18.36 13.07 -14.78
CA LEU A 72 19.33 12.05 -15.20
C LEU A 72 19.63 12.16 -16.71
N ALA A 73 18.59 12.27 -17.54
CA ALA A 73 18.75 12.40 -18.99
C ALA A 73 19.49 13.69 -19.38
N PHE A 74 19.11 14.85 -18.82
CA PHE A 74 19.80 16.11 -19.08
C PHE A 74 21.26 16.10 -18.60
N HIS A 75 21.52 15.47 -17.45
CA HIS A 75 22.88 15.33 -16.96
C HIS A 75 23.71 14.43 -17.89
N ALA A 76 23.15 13.32 -18.35
CA ALA A 76 23.84 12.43 -19.28
C ALA A 76 24.18 13.13 -20.60
N GLU A 77 23.21 13.84 -21.19
CA GLU A 77 23.41 14.62 -22.42
C GLU A 77 24.50 15.69 -22.24
N LYS A 78 24.40 16.50 -21.18
CA LYS A 78 25.36 17.58 -20.89
C LYS A 78 26.80 17.07 -20.72
N HIS A 79 26.97 15.86 -20.20
CA HIS A 79 28.27 15.28 -19.89
C HIS A 79 28.72 14.19 -20.88
N GLY A 80 27.98 13.97 -21.97
CA GLY A 80 28.31 12.97 -22.99
C GLY A 80 28.29 11.52 -22.45
N LEU A 81 27.43 11.23 -21.48
CA LEU A 81 27.32 9.92 -20.86
C LEU A 81 26.27 9.06 -21.57
N VAL A 82 26.55 7.76 -21.70
CA VAL A 82 25.57 6.76 -22.08
C VAL A 82 24.84 6.29 -20.83
N LEU A 83 23.59 6.74 -20.66
CA LEU A 83 22.75 6.44 -19.50
C LEU A 83 21.94 5.15 -19.73
N ARG A 84 22.01 4.22 -18.77
CA ARG A 84 20.98 3.20 -18.54
C ARG A 84 20.21 3.59 -17.27
N PRO A 85 18.92 3.95 -17.36
CA PRO A 85 18.20 4.54 -16.22
C PRO A 85 17.91 3.50 -15.13
N PRO A 86 17.66 3.95 -13.88
CA PRO A 86 17.21 3.08 -12.81
C PRO A 86 15.72 2.75 -12.93
N GLU A 87 15.31 1.71 -12.21
CA GLU A 87 13.90 1.52 -11.88
C GLU A 87 13.49 2.54 -10.81
N ILE A 88 12.42 3.30 -11.08
CA ILE A 88 11.92 4.34 -10.17
C ILE A 88 10.51 3.98 -9.72
N LEU A 89 10.31 3.91 -8.41
CA LEU A 89 9.00 3.63 -7.80
C LEU A 89 8.66 4.60 -6.68
N THR A 90 7.42 4.52 -6.20
CA THR A 90 6.97 5.32 -5.05
C THR A 90 7.05 4.51 -3.76
N VAL A 91 7.19 5.18 -2.62
CA VAL A 91 7.19 4.51 -1.30
C VAL A 91 5.99 3.58 -1.13
N GLY A 92 4.82 3.97 -1.65
CA GLY A 92 3.59 3.18 -1.56
C GLY A 92 3.57 1.90 -2.40
N THR A 93 4.55 1.68 -3.28
CA THR A 93 4.69 0.47 -4.14
C THR A 93 5.89 -0.39 -3.77
N LEU A 94 6.77 0.10 -2.88
CA LEU A 94 7.93 -0.63 -2.42
C LEU A 94 7.59 -1.96 -1.74
N PRO A 95 6.54 -2.07 -0.89
CA PRO A 95 6.25 -3.32 -0.19
C PRO A 95 6.12 -4.51 -1.12
N GLU A 96 5.52 -4.34 -2.30
CA GLU A 96 5.30 -5.40 -3.29
C GLU A 96 6.60 -5.97 -3.89
N LEU A 97 7.73 -5.29 -3.72
CA LEU A 97 9.05 -5.77 -4.14
C LEU A 97 9.79 -6.50 -3.01
N LEU A 98 9.28 -6.45 -1.77
CA LEU A 98 9.91 -7.00 -0.58
C LEU A 98 9.35 -8.38 -0.20
N TYR A 99 8.32 -8.87 -0.88
CA TYR A 99 7.77 -10.22 -0.71
C TYR A 99 7.35 -10.80 -2.07
N LYS A 100 7.20 -12.12 -2.13
CA LYS A 100 6.72 -12.79 -3.33
C LYS A 100 5.20 -12.93 -3.30
N ALA A 101 4.50 -12.21 -4.18
CA ALA A 101 3.06 -12.39 -4.35
C ALA A 101 2.75 -13.82 -4.84
N LYS A 102 1.81 -14.51 -4.17
CA LYS A 102 1.39 -15.88 -4.54
C LYS A 102 0.25 -15.88 -5.56
N LEU A 103 -0.52 -14.79 -5.62
CA LEU A 103 -1.59 -14.54 -6.59
C LEU A 103 -1.47 -13.12 -7.16
N PRO A 104 -2.01 -12.86 -8.37
CA PRO A 104 -2.13 -11.50 -8.90
C PRO A 104 -3.00 -10.61 -7.99
N PHE A 105 -2.69 -9.32 -7.96
CA PHE A 105 -3.47 -8.35 -7.17
C PHE A 105 -4.73 -7.90 -7.88
N ALA A 106 -5.83 -7.81 -7.15
CA ALA A 106 -7.09 -7.25 -7.63
C ALA A 106 -6.94 -5.76 -7.94
N SER A 107 -7.37 -5.37 -9.14
CA SER A 107 -7.55 -3.97 -9.55
C SER A 107 -8.65 -3.28 -8.74
N ASP A 108 -8.66 -1.95 -8.75
CA ASP A 108 -9.69 -1.15 -8.05
C ASP A 108 -11.12 -1.53 -8.48
N LEU A 109 -11.31 -1.86 -9.76
CA LEU A 109 -12.60 -2.31 -10.29
C LEU A 109 -12.98 -3.69 -9.74
N GLU A 110 -12.05 -4.65 -9.75
CA GLU A 110 -12.29 -5.99 -9.19
C GLU A 110 -12.60 -5.93 -7.69
N GLN A 111 -11.87 -5.10 -6.95
CA GLN A 111 -12.15 -4.87 -5.53
C GLN A 111 -13.55 -4.26 -5.33
N THR A 112 -13.92 -3.25 -6.12
CA THR A 112 -15.24 -2.63 -6.06
C THR A 112 -16.34 -3.65 -6.36
N LEU A 113 -16.17 -4.48 -7.40
CA LEU A 113 -17.13 -5.52 -7.77
C LEU A 113 -17.25 -6.60 -6.70
N ALA A 114 -16.15 -7.02 -6.08
CA ALA A 114 -16.16 -7.97 -4.97
C ALA A 114 -16.92 -7.42 -3.76
N TRP A 115 -16.63 -6.18 -3.35
CA TRP A 115 -17.38 -5.50 -2.29
C TRP A 115 -18.88 -5.35 -2.63
N THR A 116 -19.20 -4.93 -3.85
CA THR A 116 -20.60 -4.83 -4.32
C THR A 116 -21.31 -6.18 -4.24
N LYS A 117 -20.65 -7.26 -4.67
CA LYS A 117 -21.21 -8.62 -4.59
C LYS A 117 -21.47 -9.04 -3.15
N VAL A 118 -20.52 -8.82 -2.25
CA VAL A 118 -20.66 -9.12 -0.81
C VAL A 118 -21.83 -8.35 -0.21
N LEU A 119 -21.90 -7.04 -0.44
CA LEU A 119 -22.95 -6.19 0.11
C LEU A 119 -24.35 -6.57 -0.39
N ARG A 120 -24.49 -6.89 -1.69
CA ARG A 120 -25.78 -7.27 -2.29
C ARG A 120 -26.27 -8.66 -1.87
N ASN A 121 -25.34 -9.56 -1.56
CA ASN A 121 -25.65 -10.95 -1.18
C ASN A 121 -25.74 -11.13 0.35
N ALA A 122 -25.38 -10.11 1.12
CA ALA A 122 -25.51 -10.16 2.57
C ALA A 122 -26.99 -10.15 2.97
N ASP A 123 -27.30 -10.85 4.06
CA ASP A 123 -28.64 -10.84 4.65
C ASP A 123 -29.04 -9.40 5.03
N PRO A 124 -30.17 -8.86 4.53
CA PRO A 124 -30.66 -7.54 4.87
C PRO A 124 -30.69 -7.24 6.37
N ASP A 125 -31.12 -8.20 7.20
CA ASP A 125 -31.21 -8.01 8.64
C ASP A 125 -29.83 -7.96 9.30
N PHE A 126 -28.84 -8.63 8.71
CA PHE A 126 -27.45 -8.61 9.15
C PHE A 126 -26.77 -7.26 8.86
N VAL A 127 -27.02 -6.63 7.70
CA VAL A 127 -26.38 -5.36 7.33
C VAL A 127 -27.16 -4.12 7.78
N ARG A 128 -28.42 -4.28 8.20
CA ARG A 128 -29.27 -3.19 8.69
C ARG A 128 -28.63 -2.31 9.77
N PRO A 129 -27.84 -2.83 10.73
CA PRO A 129 -27.17 -1.98 11.73
C PRO A 129 -26.09 -1.06 11.15
N LEU A 130 -25.64 -1.29 9.92
CA LEU A 130 -24.64 -0.45 9.25
C LEU A 130 -25.27 0.63 8.36
N LEU A 131 -26.46 0.36 7.81
CA LEU A 131 -27.10 1.18 6.79
C LEU A 131 -28.43 1.69 7.30
N LEU A 132 -28.61 3.02 7.30
CA LEU A 132 -29.88 3.66 7.68
C LEU A 132 -31.04 3.16 6.79
N GLU A 133 -30.78 3.05 5.48
CA GLU A 133 -31.70 2.48 4.50
C GLU A 133 -30.92 1.57 3.53
N LEU A 134 -31.50 0.44 3.18
CA LEU A 134 -30.94 -0.48 2.20
C LEU A 134 -31.27 -0.01 0.79
N PRO A 135 -30.29 0.04 -0.13
CA PRO A 135 -30.59 0.36 -1.52
C PRO A 135 -31.49 -0.69 -2.18
N ASP A 136 -32.20 -0.28 -3.23
CA ASP A 136 -32.99 -1.20 -4.05
C ASP A 136 -32.07 -2.29 -4.66
N PRO A 137 -32.39 -3.59 -4.50
CA PRO A 137 -31.59 -4.68 -5.06
C PRO A 137 -31.42 -4.64 -6.59
N SER A 138 -32.35 -3.99 -7.30
CA SER A 138 -32.31 -3.81 -8.76
C SER A 138 -31.38 -2.69 -9.23
N GLU A 139 -31.04 -1.75 -8.35
CA GLU A 139 -30.18 -0.60 -8.68
C GLU A 139 -28.71 -0.88 -8.38
N LEU A 140 -27.86 -1.02 -9.40
CA LEU A 140 -26.45 -1.34 -9.17
C LEU A 140 -25.62 -0.17 -8.58
N ARG A 141 -25.94 1.08 -8.95
CA ARG A 141 -25.08 2.25 -8.65
C ARG A 141 -24.94 2.52 -7.15
N PRO A 142 -26.02 2.56 -6.34
CA PRO A 142 -25.89 2.79 -4.91
C PRO A 142 -25.02 1.73 -4.21
N TRP A 143 -25.13 0.46 -4.61
CA TRP A 143 -24.29 -0.61 -4.08
C TRP A 143 -22.80 -0.44 -4.44
N MET A 144 -22.50 0.04 -5.65
CA MET A 144 -21.13 0.37 -6.04
C MET A 144 -20.57 1.55 -5.24
N ASP A 145 -21.39 2.55 -4.93
CA ASP A 145 -20.97 3.69 -4.12
C ASP A 145 -20.68 3.28 -2.66
N LEU A 146 -21.55 2.45 -2.06
CA LEU A 146 -21.30 1.83 -0.76
C LEU A 146 -20.00 0.98 -0.77
N ALA A 147 -19.82 0.16 -1.81
CA ALA A 147 -18.62 -0.65 -1.97
C ALA A 147 -17.33 0.19 -2.04
N ARG A 148 -17.35 1.33 -2.74
CA ARG A 148 -16.20 2.24 -2.79
C ARG A 148 -15.92 2.88 -1.42
N MET A 149 -16.96 3.22 -0.66
CA MET A 149 -16.79 3.74 0.70
C MET A 149 -16.18 2.70 1.65
N LEU A 150 -16.69 1.46 1.64
CA LEU A 150 -16.11 0.37 2.43
C LEU A 150 -14.67 0.05 2.00
N GLY A 151 -14.40 0.04 0.69
CA GLY A 151 -13.05 -0.16 0.16
C GLY A 151 -12.09 0.96 0.58
N ALA A 152 -12.55 2.21 0.66
CA ALA A 152 -11.75 3.32 1.17
C ALA A 152 -11.44 3.15 2.66
N LEU A 153 -12.43 2.80 3.48
CA LEU A 153 -12.26 2.52 4.91
C LEU A 153 -11.28 1.35 5.16
N HIS A 154 -11.41 0.27 4.38
CA HIS A 154 -10.48 -0.87 4.42
C HIS A 154 -9.04 -0.44 4.16
N ARG A 155 -8.80 0.37 3.11
CA ARG A 155 -7.46 0.87 2.78
C ARG A 155 -6.89 1.82 3.83
N GLU A 156 -7.73 2.69 4.40
CA GLU A 156 -7.32 3.62 5.45
C GLU A 156 -6.81 2.86 6.67
N LEU A 157 -7.58 1.91 7.19
CA LEU A 157 -7.15 1.10 8.34
C LEU A 157 -5.95 0.20 8.03
N ALA A 158 -5.90 -0.37 6.82
CA ALA A 158 -4.78 -1.22 6.45
C ALA A 158 -3.47 -0.44 6.29
N SER A 159 -3.51 0.89 6.13
CA SER A 159 -2.30 1.73 6.16
C SER A 159 -1.60 1.71 7.52
N ASP A 160 -2.35 1.45 8.60
CA ASP A 160 -1.87 1.24 9.96
C ASP A 160 -1.80 -0.26 10.35
N LEU A 161 -1.84 -1.16 9.35
CA LEU A 161 -1.88 -2.62 9.53
C LEU A 161 -3.09 -3.13 10.32
N LEU A 162 -4.20 -2.38 10.32
CA LEU A 162 -5.42 -2.75 11.04
C LEU A 162 -6.46 -3.39 10.10
N HIS A 163 -7.15 -4.41 10.62
CA HIS A 163 -8.39 -4.96 10.08
C HIS A 163 -9.59 -4.47 10.90
N PHE A 164 -10.79 -4.65 10.37
CA PHE A 164 -12.01 -4.24 11.08
C PHE A 164 -12.20 -5.01 12.40
N GLU A 165 -11.68 -6.23 12.48
CA GLU A 165 -11.68 -7.02 13.72
C GLU A 165 -10.76 -6.44 14.81
N ASP A 166 -9.63 -5.83 14.42
CA ASP A 166 -8.74 -5.15 15.36
C ASP A 166 -9.44 -3.91 15.96
N VAL A 167 -10.20 -3.17 15.14
CA VAL A 167 -10.99 -2.02 15.62
C VAL A 167 -12.11 -2.49 16.55
N ALA A 168 -12.81 -3.58 16.22
CA ALA A 168 -13.86 -4.13 17.07
C ALA A 168 -13.38 -4.51 18.49
N ALA A 169 -12.09 -4.81 18.66
CA ALA A 169 -11.50 -5.17 19.94
C ALA A 169 -11.13 -3.95 20.82
N GLU A 170 -10.99 -2.77 20.23
CA GLU A 170 -10.51 -1.55 20.90
C GLU A 170 -11.63 -0.55 21.21
N VAL A 171 -12.85 -0.77 20.69
CA VAL A 171 -14.00 0.11 20.94
C VAL A 171 -14.76 -0.33 22.19
N ASP A 172 -15.09 0.62 23.06
CA ASP A 172 -15.77 0.35 24.34
C ASP A 172 -17.31 0.38 24.24
N LEU A 173 -17.87 1.01 23.19
CA LEU A 173 -19.32 1.14 23.02
C LEU A 173 -19.91 -0.14 22.41
N PRO A 174 -20.87 -0.82 23.07
CA PRO A 174 -21.42 -2.10 22.59
C PRO A 174 -22.01 -2.04 21.18
N GLU A 175 -22.68 -0.92 20.83
CA GLU A 175 -23.27 -0.71 19.51
C GLU A 175 -22.19 -0.62 18.42
N GLU A 176 -21.11 0.11 18.68
CA GLU A 176 -19.98 0.21 17.75
C GLU A 176 -19.24 -1.13 17.62
N VAL A 177 -19.04 -1.86 18.72
CA VAL A 177 -18.48 -3.23 18.68
C VAL A 177 -19.30 -4.12 17.76
N ALA A 178 -20.64 -4.06 17.84
CA ALA A 178 -21.52 -4.81 16.95
C ALA A 178 -21.34 -4.38 15.49
N ARG A 179 -21.30 -3.07 15.20
CA ARG A 179 -21.07 -2.54 13.85
C ARG A 179 -19.74 -3.00 13.26
N TRP A 180 -18.65 -2.89 14.02
CA TRP A 180 -17.32 -3.33 13.56
C TRP A 180 -17.23 -4.84 13.34
N LYS A 181 -17.95 -5.66 14.12
CA LYS A 181 -18.05 -7.12 13.88
C LYS A 181 -18.78 -7.46 12.58
N ILE A 182 -19.82 -6.70 12.24
CA ILE A 182 -20.52 -6.85 10.95
C ILE A 182 -19.55 -6.49 9.82
N LEU A 183 -18.87 -5.33 9.92
CA LEU A 183 -17.86 -4.92 8.95
C LEU A 183 -16.76 -5.99 8.79
N ALA A 184 -16.20 -6.51 9.88
CA ALA A 184 -15.18 -7.56 9.85
C ALA A 184 -15.65 -8.83 9.13
N THR A 185 -16.92 -9.19 9.30
CA THR A 185 -17.50 -10.33 8.58
C THR A 185 -17.61 -10.05 7.09
N LEU A 186 -18.05 -8.84 6.70
CA LEU A 186 -18.08 -8.43 5.29
C LEU A 186 -16.67 -8.38 4.68
N GLN A 187 -15.67 -7.91 5.43
CA GLN A 187 -14.26 -7.91 5.01
C GLN A 187 -13.76 -9.34 4.73
N ARG A 188 -14.05 -10.30 5.61
CA ARG A 188 -13.70 -11.71 5.36
C ARG A 188 -14.39 -12.25 4.11
N GLN A 189 -15.68 -11.94 3.91
CA GLN A 189 -16.41 -12.35 2.72
C GLN A 189 -15.80 -11.74 1.45
N TYR A 190 -15.41 -10.46 1.49
CA TYR A 190 -14.73 -9.77 0.39
C TYR A 190 -13.40 -10.44 0.03
N LEU A 191 -12.56 -10.74 1.02
CA LEU A 191 -11.28 -11.41 0.79
C LEU A 191 -11.49 -12.82 0.22
N ASN A 192 -12.53 -13.53 0.69
CA ASN A 192 -12.90 -14.82 0.13
C ASN A 192 -13.36 -14.70 -1.34
N GLU A 193 -14.16 -13.70 -1.69
CA GLU A 193 -14.59 -13.45 -3.07
C GLU A 193 -13.40 -13.20 -4.00
N LEU A 194 -12.43 -12.39 -3.58
CA LEU A 194 -11.19 -12.20 -4.35
C LEU A 194 -10.38 -13.50 -4.46
N HIS A 195 -10.23 -14.24 -3.37
CA HIS A 195 -9.50 -15.50 -3.39
C HIS A 195 -10.14 -16.54 -4.32
N GLN A 196 -11.47 -16.64 -4.35
CA GLN A 196 -12.20 -17.52 -5.29
C GLN A 196 -12.01 -17.10 -6.75
N ALA A 197 -11.80 -15.81 -7.01
CA ALA A 197 -11.43 -15.29 -8.32
C ALA A 197 -9.93 -15.47 -8.65
N GLY A 198 -9.14 -16.06 -7.76
CA GLY A 198 -7.69 -16.21 -7.93
C GLY A 198 -6.91 -14.91 -7.74
N LEU A 199 -7.48 -13.94 -7.01
CA LEU A 199 -6.91 -12.61 -6.80
C LEU A 199 -6.55 -12.40 -5.32
N TRP A 200 -5.59 -11.50 -5.09
CA TRP A 200 -5.23 -10.99 -3.77
C TRP A 200 -5.59 -9.52 -3.60
N ASP A 201 -6.06 -9.18 -2.40
CA ASP A 201 -6.08 -7.80 -1.92
C ASP A 201 -4.67 -7.38 -1.53
N VAL A 202 -4.16 -6.28 -2.11
CA VAL A 202 -2.77 -5.84 -1.89
C VAL A 202 -2.51 -5.51 -0.42
N GLN A 203 -3.47 -4.91 0.28
CA GLN A 203 -3.27 -4.52 1.68
C GLN A 203 -3.21 -5.73 2.60
N SER A 204 -4.08 -6.71 2.36
CA SER A 204 -4.10 -7.96 3.10
C SER A 204 -2.87 -8.82 2.81
N ALA A 205 -2.36 -8.81 1.57
CA ALA A 205 -1.12 -9.50 1.22
C ALA A 205 0.11 -8.92 1.94
N ARG A 206 0.19 -7.58 2.09
CA ARG A 206 1.25 -6.93 2.87
C ARG A 206 1.26 -7.41 4.32
N ARG A 207 0.09 -7.41 4.97
CA ARG A 207 -0.03 -7.87 6.35
C ARG A 207 0.30 -9.36 6.48
N PHE A 208 -0.21 -10.19 5.58
CA PHE A 208 0.12 -11.62 5.55
C PHE A 208 1.63 -11.84 5.48
N ALA A 209 2.34 -11.11 4.61
CA ALA A 209 3.78 -11.21 4.46
C ALA A 209 4.53 -10.82 5.75
N ILE A 210 4.06 -9.79 6.48
CA ILE A 210 4.61 -9.40 7.77
C ILE A 210 4.37 -10.50 8.82
N ASP A 211 3.12 -10.95 8.96
CA ASP A 211 2.73 -11.93 9.98
C ASP A 211 3.44 -13.28 9.81
N HIS A 212 3.83 -13.63 8.58
CA HIS A 212 4.52 -14.89 8.24
C HIS A 212 6.02 -14.74 8.02
N ASN A 213 6.61 -13.56 8.28
CA ASN A 213 8.02 -13.26 8.01
C ASN A 213 8.46 -13.60 6.57
N GLU A 214 7.60 -13.32 5.58
CA GLU A 214 7.91 -13.50 4.14
C GLU A 214 8.58 -12.26 3.52
N VAL A 215 8.89 -11.25 4.33
CA VAL A 215 9.64 -10.04 3.93
C VAL A 215 11.13 -10.38 3.76
N SER A 216 11.70 -10.00 2.62
CA SER A 216 13.09 -10.30 2.22
C SER A 216 14.13 -9.42 2.90
#